data_AF-A0A7X8YZH2-F1
#
_entry.id   AF-A0A7X8YZH2-F1
#
_cell.length_a   1.000
_cell.length_b   1.000
_cell.length_c   1.000
_cell.angle_alpha   90.00
_cell.angle_beta   90.00
_cell.angle_gamma   90.00
#
_symmetry.space_group_name_H-M   'P 1'
#
loop_
_entity.id
_entity.type
_entity.pdbx_description
1 polymer ?
#
loop_
_entity_poly.entity_id
_entity_poly.type
_entity_poly.pdbx_seq_one_letter_code
_entity_poly.pdbx_strand_id
1 'polypeptide(L)'
;MNGSNQILVRRWCRLGVLFNVPPSRQTPDLERLLLDTATAIPGSPRLFIMAATWLSHYGRLVARHRLRRMVGEAEDPAAVAVLGLLLDTVDTMCHTDVFAAAKSACGPASTQMPLFTADRASNGLAEFARSRASKVSKRWNLWTEDIELKTDALRPLDWIMEKNPSMQVRAILSGGLRASILACLQYDATSGASEAQLARLCGATRKAVHEAADHLELCGMIDRTRPGRDYKVALKRALCAAQPHSGSRSFAS
;
A
#
# COMPACT_ATOMS: atom_id res chain seq x y z
N MET A 1 10.64 0.63 -20.83
CA MET A 1 9.82 0.78 -19.60
C MET A 1 8.72 1.77 -19.93
N ASN A 2 7.46 1.36 -19.97
CA ASN A 2 6.35 2.28 -20.31
C ASN A 2 6.25 3.40 -19.25
N GLY A 3 5.78 4.60 -19.64
CA GLY A 3 5.75 5.79 -18.77
C GLY A 3 5.09 5.55 -17.40
N SER A 4 4.04 4.73 -17.35
CA SER A 4 3.33 4.36 -16.12
C SER A 4 4.22 3.58 -15.13
N ASN A 5 5.05 2.65 -15.62
CA ASN A 5 5.99 1.90 -14.78
C ASN A 5 7.10 2.81 -14.23
N GLN A 6 7.51 3.83 -15.00
CA GLN A 6 8.50 4.78 -14.51
C GLN A 6 7.94 5.61 -13.34
N ILE A 7 6.69 6.08 -13.43
CA ILE A 7 6.02 6.81 -12.34
C ILE A 7 5.93 5.93 -11.08
N LEU A 8 5.55 4.67 -11.25
CA LEU A 8 5.46 3.69 -10.17
C LEU A 8 6.81 3.51 -9.44
N VAL A 9 7.89 3.30 -10.20
CA VAL A 9 9.24 3.12 -9.64
C VAL A 9 9.72 4.37 -8.92
N ARG A 10 9.41 5.57 -9.43
CA ARG A 10 9.74 6.84 -8.75
C ARG A 10 9.04 6.96 -7.39
N ARG A 11 7.80 6.46 -7.26
CA ARG A 11 7.08 6.40 -5.98
C ARG A 11 7.75 5.44 -4.98
N TRP A 12 8.18 4.27 -5.43
CA TRP A 12 8.99 3.35 -4.60
C TRP A 12 10.33 3.96 -4.17
N CYS A 13 11.00 4.70 -5.07
CA CYS A 13 12.21 5.44 -4.72
C CYS A 13 11.97 6.48 -3.62
N ARG A 14 10.80 7.14 -3.64
CA ARG A 14 10.42 8.07 -2.56
C ARG A 14 10.27 7.37 -1.22
N LEU A 15 9.86 6.10 -1.21
CA LEU A 15 9.80 5.25 -0.02
C LEU A 15 11.15 4.60 0.36
N GLY A 16 12.23 4.99 -0.31
CA GLY A 16 13.59 4.53 0.01
C GLY A 16 14.05 3.28 -0.73
N VAL A 17 13.28 2.75 -1.67
CA VAL A 17 13.73 1.61 -2.48
C VAL A 17 14.74 2.07 -3.54
N LEU A 18 15.87 1.36 -3.66
CA LEU A 18 16.94 1.73 -4.59
C LEU A 18 16.65 1.25 -6.02
N PHE A 19 16.13 2.17 -6.83
CA PHE A 19 16.16 2.07 -8.28
C PHE A 19 16.99 3.20 -8.90
N ASN A 20 17.42 3.03 -10.15
CA ASN A 20 18.20 4.02 -10.89
C ASN A 20 17.31 5.12 -11.50
N VAL A 21 16.40 5.69 -10.72
CA VAL A 21 15.54 6.81 -11.12
C VAL A 21 15.36 7.79 -9.95
N PRO A 22 15.13 9.09 -10.22
CA PRO A 22 14.90 10.06 -9.15
C PRO A 22 13.57 9.80 -8.42
N PRO A 23 13.49 10.02 -7.10
CA PRO A 23 12.26 9.81 -6.33
C PRO A 23 11.15 10.79 -6.72
N SER A 24 9.89 10.39 -6.50
CA SER A 24 8.75 11.31 -6.62
C SER A 24 8.86 12.45 -5.59
N ARG A 25 8.27 13.60 -5.94
CA ARG A 25 8.28 14.78 -5.06
C ARG A 25 7.41 14.62 -3.81
N GLN A 26 6.32 13.85 -3.94
CA GLN A 26 5.33 13.63 -2.89
C GLN A 26 5.40 12.20 -2.37
N THR A 27 5.13 12.06 -1.07
CA THR A 27 4.88 10.77 -0.42
C THR A 27 3.69 10.07 -1.08
N PRO A 28 3.86 8.85 -1.62
CA PRO A 28 2.77 8.15 -2.29
C PRO A 28 1.71 7.67 -1.28
N ASP A 29 0.46 7.55 -1.75
CA ASP A 29 -0.55 6.70 -1.11
C ASP A 29 -0.06 5.24 -1.15
N LEU A 30 0.27 4.66 0.02
CA LEU A 30 0.83 3.32 0.12
C LEU A 30 -0.13 2.25 -0.40
N GLU A 31 -1.40 2.32 -0.02
CA GLU A 31 -2.37 1.28 -0.36
C GLU A 31 -2.67 1.31 -1.86
N ARG A 32 -2.74 2.51 -2.46
CA ARG A 32 -2.85 2.64 -3.92
C ARG A 32 -1.58 2.20 -4.63
N LEU A 33 -0.40 2.54 -4.10
CA LEU A 33 0.88 2.12 -4.66
C LEU A 33 0.98 0.58 -4.71
N LEU A 34 0.51 -0.12 -3.67
CA LEU A 34 0.52 -1.59 -3.65
C LEU A 34 -0.38 -2.20 -4.72
N LEU A 35 -1.58 -1.67 -4.93
CA LEU A 35 -2.47 -2.10 -6.01
C LEU A 35 -1.86 -1.82 -7.39
N ASP A 36 -1.37 -0.60 -7.63
CA ASP A 36 -0.71 -0.24 -8.88
C ASP A 36 0.54 -1.13 -9.12
N THR A 37 1.25 -1.52 -8.05
CA THR A 37 2.40 -2.43 -8.12
C THR A 37 1.99 -3.85 -8.48
N ALA A 38 0.88 -4.34 -7.94
CA ALA A 38 0.38 -5.68 -8.25
C ALA A 38 0.05 -5.84 -9.74
N THR A 39 -0.53 -4.82 -10.37
CA THR A 39 -0.75 -4.79 -11.82
C THR A 39 0.58 -4.82 -12.62
N ALA A 40 1.64 -4.19 -12.11
CA ALA A 40 2.91 -4.08 -12.82
C ALA A 40 3.87 -5.28 -12.61
N ILE A 41 3.70 -6.04 -11.52
CA ILE A 41 4.57 -7.17 -11.13
C ILE A 41 4.75 -8.22 -12.23
N PRO A 42 3.71 -8.68 -12.96
CA PRO A 42 3.89 -9.68 -14.01
C PRO A 42 4.93 -9.27 -15.06
N GLY A 43 5.04 -7.98 -15.36
CA GLY A 43 6.03 -7.44 -16.31
C GLY A 43 7.37 -7.02 -15.69
N SER A 44 7.56 -7.17 -14.37
CA SER A 44 8.75 -6.69 -13.67
C SER A 44 9.06 -7.54 -12.43
N PRO A 45 9.85 -8.63 -12.57
CA PRO A 45 10.26 -9.47 -11.45
C PRO A 45 10.96 -8.70 -10.34
N ARG A 46 11.76 -7.69 -10.72
CA ARG A 46 12.44 -6.81 -9.76
C ARG A 46 11.45 -6.06 -8.87
N LEU A 47 10.30 -5.62 -9.39
CA LEU A 47 9.30 -4.92 -8.55
C LEU A 47 8.74 -5.84 -7.46
N PHE A 48 8.51 -7.13 -7.76
CA PHE A 48 8.03 -8.09 -6.77
C PHE A 48 9.00 -8.21 -5.58
N ILE A 49 10.29 -8.45 -5.87
CA ILE A 49 11.34 -8.59 -4.86
C ILE A 49 11.49 -7.31 -4.04
N MET A 50 11.53 -6.15 -4.70
CA MET A 50 11.72 -4.86 -4.03
C MET A 50 10.52 -4.48 -3.15
N ALA A 51 9.29 -4.71 -3.63
CA ALA A 51 8.08 -4.46 -2.85
C ALA A 51 8.00 -5.40 -1.64
N ALA A 52 8.31 -6.69 -1.82
CA ALA A 52 8.36 -7.66 -0.72
C ALA A 52 9.41 -7.27 0.32
N THR A 53 10.60 -6.88 -0.13
CA THR A 53 11.68 -6.37 0.72
C THR A 53 11.20 -5.17 1.53
N TRP A 54 10.59 -4.17 0.89
CA TRP A 54 10.09 -3.00 1.62
C TRP A 54 8.99 -3.36 2.64
N LEU A 55 8.04 -4.22 2.26
CA LEU A 55 6.95 -4.66 3.12
C LEU A 55 7.43 -5.49 4.31
N SER A 56 8.51 -6.24 4.18
CA SER A 56 9.09 -7.02 5.29
C SER A 56 9.54 -6.13 6.45
N HIS A 57 10.03 -4.92 6.15
CA HIS A 57 10.48 -3.94 7.16
C HIS A 57 9.36 -2.96 7.57
N TYR A 58 8.56 -2.53 6.60
CA TYR A 58 7.66 -1.38 6.75
C TYR A 58 6.18 -1.73 6.54
N GLY A 59 5.84 -3.01 6.49
CA GLY A 59 4.46 -3.49 6.30
C GLY A 59 3.47 -2.95 7.33
N ARG A 60 3.94 -2.66 8.56
CA ARG A 60 3.12 -2.04 9.62
C ARG A 60 2.68 -0.60 9.30
N LEU A 61 3.28 0.08 8.32
CA LEU A 61 2.86 1.41 7.88
C LEU A 61 1.62 1.38 6.98
N VAL A 62 1.28 0.21 6.43
CA VAL A 62 0.12 0.02 5.55
C VAL A 62 -1.16 0.11 6.36
N ALA A 63 -2.10 0.95 5.93
CA ALA A 63 -3.42 1.09 6.51
C ALA A 63 -4.31 -0.09 6.10
N ARG A 64 -4.30 -1.13 6.94
CA ARG A 64 -4.78 -2.47 6.56
C ARG A 64 -6.28 -2.54 6.27
N HIS A 65 -7.09 -1.78 7.02
CA HIS A 65 -8.53 -1.78 6.78
C HIS A 65 -8.88 -1.07 5.47
N ARG A 66 -8.20 0.05 5.19
CA ARG A 66 -8.32 0.74 3.90
C ARG A 66 -7.87 -0.15 2.75
N LEU A 67 -6.72 -0.81 2.88
CA LEU A 67 -6.23 -1.74 1.86
C LEU A 67 -7.23 -2.87 1.59
N ARG A 68 -7.76 -3.52 2.64
CA ARG A 68 -8.79 -4.57 2.52
C ARG A 68 -10.00 -4.09 1.72
N ARG A 69 -10.51 -2.89 2.00
CA ARG A 69 -11.62 -2.30 1.24
C ARG A 69 -11.23 -2.10 -0.23
N MET A 70 -10.10 -1.46 -0.49
CA MET A 70 -9.66 -1.17 -1.86
C MET A 70 -9.44 -2.45 -2.68
N VAL A 71 -8.99 -3.54 -2.05
CA VAL A 71 -8.92 -4.86 -2.67
C VAL A 71 -10.32 -5.38 -3.02
N GLY A 72 -11.28 -5.27 -2.11
CA GLY A 72 -12.66 -5.71 -2.35
C GLY A 72 -13.40 -4.91 -3.42
N GLU A 73 -12.94 -3.69 -3.73
CA GLU A 73 -13.48 -2.83 -4.80
C GLU A 73 -12.66 -2.89 -6.09
N ALA A 74 -11.53 -3.63 -6.12
CA ALA A 74 -10.66 -3.68 -7.28
C ALA A 74 -11.29 -4.50 -8.41
N GLU A 75 -11.29 -3.92 -9.62
CA GLU A 75 -11.93 -4.52 -10.80
C GLU A 75 -11.08 -5.61 -11.46
N ASP A 76 -9.76 -5.65 -11.20
CA ASP A 76 -8.83 -6.60 -11.82
C ASP A 76 -8.51 -7.75 -10.85
N PRO A 77 -9.14 -8.94 -11.01
CA PRO A 77 -8.91 -10.07 -10.14
C PRO A 77 -7.48 -10.63 -10.26
N ALA A 78 -6.81 -10.45 -11.40
CA ALA A 78 -5.44 -10.91 -11.58
C ALA A 78 -4.49 -10.07 -10.74
N ALA A 79 -4.64 -8.74 -10.74
CA ALA A 79 -3.87 -7.86 -9.85
C ALA A 79 -4.14 -8.17 -8.37
N VAL A 80 -5.40 -8.46 -8.00
CA VAL A 80 -5.76 -8.86 -6.63
C VAL A 80 -5.06 -10.16 -6.21
N ALA A 81 -5.00 -11.16 -7.08
CA ALA A 81 -4.28 -12.41 -6.82
C ALA A 81 -2.76 -12.19 -6.65
N VAL A 82 -2.17 -11.33 -7.49
CA VAL A 82 -0.75 -10.96 -7.40
C VAL A 82 -0.45 -10.22 -6.09
N LEU A 83 -1.33 -9.29 -5.67
CA LEU A 83 -1.19 -8.62 -4.39
C LEU A 83 -1.29 -9.62 -3.24
N GLY A 84 -2.27 -10.52 -3.26
CA GLY A 84 -2.43 -11.57 -2.27
C GLY A 84 -1.18 -12.44 -2.13
N LEU A 85 -0.61 -12.88 -3.27
CA LEU A 85 0.67 -13.59 -3.30
C LEU A 85 1.80 -12.78 -2.67
N LEU A 86 1.94 -11.51 -3.03
CA LEU A 86 2.98 -10.63 -2.47
C LEU A 86 2.88 -10.54 -0.94
N LEU A 87 1.68 -10.25 -0.44
CA LEU A 87 1.44 -10.11 1.00
C LEU A 87 1.67 -11.42 1.76
N ASP A 88 1.22 -12.55 1.20
CA ASP A 88 1.38 -13.87 1.81
C ASP A 88 2.84 -14.35 1.81
N THR A 89 3.60 -13.98 0.77
CA THR A 89 5.04 -14.22 0.70
C THR A 89 5.74 -13.51 1.85
N VAL A 90 5.45 -12.21 2.05
CA VAL A 90 6.06 -11.42 3.13
C VAL A 90 5.69 -11.96 4.51
N ASP A 91 4.41 -12.23 4.77
CA ASP A 91 3.97 -12.81 6.04
C ASP A 91 4.64 -14.16 6.32
N THR A 92 4.78 -15.01 5.30
CA THR A 92 5.44 -16.31 5.43
C THR A 92 6.93 -16.15 5.76
N MET A 93 7.63 -15.25 5.08
CA MET A 93 9.07 -14.99 5.30
C MET A 93 9.36 -14.36 6.66
N CYS A 94 8.47 -13.48 7.14
CA CYS A 94 8.64 -12.77 8.41
C CYS A 94 8.00 -13.48 9.60
N HIS A 95 7.31 -14.61 9.38
CA HIS A 95 6.50 -15.29 10.40
C HIS A 95 5.48 -14.38 11.08
N THR A 96 4.75 -13.59 10.30
CA THR A 96 3.74 -12.63 10.78
C THR A 96 2.36 -12.87 10.16
N ASP A 97 1.35 -12.17 10.69
CA ASP A 97 -0.01 -12.10 10.16
C ASP A 97 -0.44 -10.65 9.87
N VAL A 98 0.54 -9.75 9.68
CA VAL A 98 0.30 -8.31 9.51
C VAL A 98 -0.70 -8.07 8.40
N PHE A 99 -0.68 -8.84 7.31
CA PHE A 99 -1.56 -8.62 6.18
C PHE A 99 -2.84 -9.47 6.18
N ALA A 100 -3.15 -10.21 7.25
CA ALA A 100 -4.29 -11.12 7.31
C ALA A 100 -5.62 -10.47 6.86
N ALA A 101 -5.91 -9.26 7.33
CA ALA A 101 -7.13 -8.54 6.94
C ALA A 101 -7.20 -8.25 5.43
N ALA A 102 -6.10 -7.81 4.81
CA ALA A 102 -6.06 -7.54 3.37
C ALA A 102 -6.10 -8.84 2.56
N LYS A 103 -5.33 -9.86 2.97
CA LYS A 103 -5.31 -11.19 2.32
C LYS A 103 -6.70 -11.84 2.31
N SER A 104 -7.52 -11.64 3.34
CA SER A 104 -8.88 -12.18 3.39
C SER A 104 -9.82 -11.64 2.30
N ALA A 105 -9.50 -10.50 1.70
CA ALA A 105 -10.23 -9.94 0.56
C ALA A 105 -9.62 -10.33 -0.79
N CYS A 106 -8.43 -10.94 -0.80
CA CYS A 106 -7.80 -11.47 -2.00
C CYS A 106 -8.24 -12.91 -2.27
N GLY A 107 -8.18 -13.34 -3.53
CA GLY A 107 -8.37 -14.74 -3.93
C GLY A 107 -7.26 -15.21 -4.88
N PRO A 108 -7.02 -16.53 -4.96
CA PRO A 108 -6.05 -17.09 -5.91
C PRO A 108 -6.46 -16.78 -7.35
N ALA A 109 -5.50 -16.77 -8.27
CA ALA A 109 -5.78 -16.59 -9.68
C ALA A 109 -6.68 -17.73 -10.21
N SER A 110 -7.59 -17.41 -11.15
CA SER A 110 -8.52 -18.40 -11.71
C SER A 110 -7.82 -19.49 -12.53
N THR A 111 -6.68 -19.16 -13.12
CA THR A 111 -5.88 -20.05 -13.96
C THR A 111 -4.47 -20.17 -13.39
N GLN A 112 -3.96 -21.40 -13.30
CA GLN A 112 -2.59 -21.64 -12.90
C GLN A 112 -1.62 -21.23 -14.00
N MET A 113 -0.69 -20.33 -13.69
CA MET A 113 0.27 -19.83 -14.66
C MET A 113 1.53 -19.27 -13.99
N PRO A 114 2.65 -19.10 -14.73
CA PRO A 114 3.78 -18.32 -14.25
C PRO A 114 3.37 -16.89 -13.85
N LEU A 115 3.88 -16.40 -12.72
CA LEU A 115 3.64 -15.03 -12.26
C LEU A 115 4.15 -14.02 -13.30
N PHE A 116 5.37 -14.21 -13.80
CA PHE A 116 6.02 -13.29 -14.72
C PHE A 116 5.71 -13.61 -16.17
N THR A 117 5.52 -12.57 -16.98
CA THR A 117 5.18 -12.71 -18.40
C THR A 117 6.30 -13.33 -19.22
N ALA A 118 7.56 -13.11 -18.84
CA ALA A 118 8.73 -13.71 -19.50
C ALA A 118 8.68 -15.25 -19.47
N ASP A 119 8.23 -15.82 -18.35
CA ASP A 119 8.15 -17.28 -18.16
C ASP A 119 6.95 -17.91 -18.90
N ARG A 120 6.04 -17.09 -19.44
CA ARG A 120 4.89 -17.53 -20.24
C ARG A 120 5.22 -17.66 -21.74
N ALA A 121 6.42 -17.25 -22.15
CA ALA A 121 6.78 -17.17 -23.57
C ALA A 121 6.87 -18.53 -24.26
N SER A 122 7.08 -19.62 -23.51
CA SER A 122 7.08 -20.99 -24.05
C SER A 122 6.63 -22.00 -23.01
N ASN A 123 6.14 -23.16 -23.47
CA ASN A 123 5.70 -24.24 -22.58
C ASN A 123 6.83 -24.74 -21.67
N GLY A 124 8.07 -24.83 -22.19
CA GLY A 124 9.23 -25.26 -21.41
C GLY A 124 9.56 -24.29 -20.27
N LEU A 125 9.48 -22.97 -20.51
CA LEU A 125 9.68 -21.98 -19.45
C LEU A 125 8.55 -22.00 -18.41
N ALA A 126 7.31 -22.22 -18.85
CA ALA A 126 6.18 -22.33 -17.95
C ALA A 126 6.27 -23.58 -17.06
N GLU A 127 6.67 -24.72 -17.62
CA GLU A 127 6.94 -25.96 -16.87
C GLU A 127 8.10 -25.79 -15.90
N PHE A 128 9.17 -25.12 -16.32
CA PHE A 128 10.31 -24.81 -15.46
C PHE A 128 9.88 -23.95 -14.26
N ALA A 129 9.14 -22.85 -14.51
CA ALA A 129 8.60 -22.00 -13.45
C ALA A 129 7.66 -22.79 -12.51
N ARG A 130 6.83 -23.68 -13.05
CA ARG A 130 5.97 -24.58 -12.25
C ARG A 130 6.78 -25.51 -11.34
N SER A 131 7.86 -26.09 -11.88
CA SER A 131 8.69 -27.06 -11.15
C SER A 131 9.38 -26.45 -9.94
N ARG A 132 9.77 -25.17 -10.04
CA ARG A 132 10.45 -24.42 -8.98
C ARG A 132 9.53 -23.53 -8.14
N ALA A 133 8.23 -23.54 -8.43
CA ALA A 133 7.27 -22.72 -7.73
C ALA A 133 7.22 -23.04 -6.23
N SER A 134 7.33 -21.99 -5.41
CA SER A 134 7.24 -22.08 -3.96
C SER A 134 5.89 -22.61 -3.49
N LYS A 135 5.83 -23.06 -2.23
CA LYS A 135 4.57 -23.49 -1.62
C LYS A 135 3.56 -22.35 -1.55
N VAL A 136 4.00 -21.12 -1.29
CA VAL A 136 3.14 -19.94 -1.25
C VAL A 136 2.57 -19.67 -2.63
N SER A 137 3.43 -19.60 -3.65
CA SER A 137 3.03 -19.24 -5.02
C SER A 137 2.05 -20.24 -5.62
N LYS A 138 2.23 -21.54 -5.32
CA LYS A 138 1.28 -22.61 -5.69
C LYS A 138 -0.13 -22.40 -5.10
N ARG A 139 -0.26 -21.93 -3.85
CA ARG A 139 -1.59 -21.64 -3.26
C ARG A 139 -2.34 -20.53 -3.98
N TRP A 140 -1.60 -19.59 -4.56
CA TRP A 140 -2.16 -18.44 -5.28
C TRP A 140 -2.38 -18.69 -6.78
N ASN A 141 -2.11 -19.91 -7.28
CA ASN A 141 -2.14 -20.27 -8.70
C ASN A 141 -1.21 -19.41 -9.59
N LEU A 142 -0.20 -18.78 -8.99
CA LEU A 142 0.75 -17.89 -9.66
C LEU A 142 2.16 -18.37 -9.38
N TRP A 143 2.76 -19.10 -10.30
CA TRP A 143 4.04 -19.77 -10.08
C TRP A 143 5.21 -18.79 -10.06
N THR A 144 5.92 -18.78 -8.95
CA THR A 144 7.21 -18.10 -8.78
C THR A 144 8.04 -18.83 -7.72
N GLU A 145 9.36 -18.78 -7.85
CA GLU A 145 10.28 -19.36 -6.89
C GLU A 145 10.25 -18.59 -5.56
N ASP A 146 10.87 -19.14 -4.52
CA ASP A 146 11.11 -18.36 -3.31
C ASP A 146 12.07 -17.21 -3.61
N ILE A 147 11.75 -16.03 -3.08
CA ILE A 147 12.58 -14.84 -3.27
C ILE A 147 13.50 -14.64 -2.08
N GLU A 148 14.61 -13.95 -2.33
CA GLU A 148 15.50 -13.44 -1.30
C GLU A 148 15.27 -11.93 -1.12
N LEU A 149 15.12 -11.48 0.13
CA LEU A 149 14.97 -10.06 0.45
C LEU A 149 16.31 -9.33 0.19
N LYS A 150 16.24 -8.15 -0.41
CA LYS A 150 17.41 -7.34 -0.74
C LYS A 150 17.48 -6.14 0.18
N THR A 151 17.79 -6.38 1.46
CA THR A 151 17.75 -5.35 2.51
C THR A 151 18.75 -4.21 2.26
N ASP A 152 19.84 -4.49 1.55
CA ASP A 152 20.82 -3.52 1.04
C ASP A 152 20.25 -2.60 -0.06
N ALA A 153 19.14 -2.98 -0.68
CA ALA A 153 18.42 -2.18 -1.66
C ALA A 153 17.43 -1.18 -1.04
N LEU A 154 17.50 -0.94 0.28
CA LEU A 154 16.69 0.05 0.99
C LEU A 154 17.56 1.18 1.55
N ARG A 155 17.05 2.41 1.50
CA ARG A 155 17.59 3.53 2.26
C ARG A 155 17.38 3.30 3.77
N PRO A 156 18.24 3.89 4.63
CA PRO A 156 18.06 3.85 6.07
C PRO A 156 16.72 4.46 6.52
N LEU A 157 16.22 4.01 7.67
CA LEU A 157 14.95 4.44 8.25
C LEU A 157 14.85 5.96 8.41
N ASP A 158 15.90 6.60 8.93
CA ASP A 158 15.91 8.05 9.17
C ASP A 158 15.69 8.84 7.88
N TRP A 159 16.31 8.38 6.78
CA TRP A 159 16.10 8.98 5.47
C TRP A 159 14.65 8.83 5.01
N ILE A 160 14.05 7.64 5.19
CA ILE A 160 12.65 7.38 4.78
C ILE A 160 11.70 8.28 5.57
N MET A 161 11.89 8.40 6.88
CA MET A 161 11.03 9.21 7.75
C MET A 161 11.21 10.71 7.52
N GLU A 162 12.43 11.18 7.29
CA GLU A 162 12.72 12.58 6.94
C GLU A 162 12.05 12.96 5.60
N LYS A 163 12.16 12.09 4.58
CA LYS A 163 11.55 12.35 3.27
C LYS A 163 10.06 12.07 3.23
N ASN A 164 9.51 11.33 4.18
CA ASN A 164 8.09 11.01 4.23
C ASN A 164 7.52 11.22 5.64
N PRO A 165 7.38 12.47 6.12
CA PRO A 165 6.99 12.71 7.51
C PRO A 165 5.62 12.13 7.87
N SER A 166 4.69 12.02 6.91
CA SER A 166 3.40 11.35 7.12
C SER A 166 3.52 9.86 7.50
N MET A 167 4.66 9.23 7.22
CA MET A 167 4.93 7.83 7.61
C MET A 167 5.22 7.68 9.10
N GLN A 168 5.72 8.72 9.77
CA GLN A 168 5.98 8.68 11.22
C GLN A 168 4.66 8.49 11.99
N VAL A 169 3.62 9.21 11.58
CA VAL A 169 2.28 9.05 12.18
C VAL A 169 1.71 7.66 11.91
N ARG A 170 1.92 7.12 10.69
CA ARG A 170 1.54 5.74 10.37
C ARG A 170 2.30 4.72 11.23
N ALA A 171 3.57 4.96 11.54
CA ALA A 171 4.38 4.10 12.40
C ALA A 171 3.82 4.05 13.83
N ILE A 172 3.53 5.21 14.42
CA ILE A 172 2.92 5.32 15.76
C ILE A 172 1.59 4.55 15.82
N LEU A 173 0.78 4.63 14.76
CA LEU A 173 -0.54 3.99 14.70
C LEU A 173 -0.50 2.54 14.19
N SER A 174 0.67 2.06 13.76
CA SER A 174 0.94 0.69 13.32
C SER A 174 -0.08 0.11 12.33
N GLY A 175 -0.63 0.93 11.43
CA GLY A 175 -1.49 0.45 10.33
C GLY A 175 -2.90 -0.01 10.71
N GLY A 176 -3.33 0.21 11.95
CA GLY A 176 -4.68 -0.13 12.43
C GLY A 176 -5.79 0.81 11.93
N LEU A 177 -6.97 0.73 12.53
CA LEU A 177 -8.14 1.54 12.14
C LEU A 177 -7.86 3.05 12.17
N ARG A 178 -7.16 3.56 13.18
CA ARG A 178 -6.75 4.97 13.28
C ARG A 178 -5.89 5.40 12.09
N ALA A 179 -4.92 4.57 11.69
CA ALA A 179 -4.11 4.85 10.50
C ALA A 179 -4.95 4.81 9.21
N SER A 180 -5.96 3.94 9.16
CA SER A 180 -6.90 3.85 8.04
C SER A 180 -7.79 5.08 7.94
N ILE A 181 -8.27 5.61 9.06
CA ILE A 181 -9.01 6.89 9.11
C ILE A 181 -8.16 8.02 8.54
N LEU A 182 -6.93 8.19 9.02
CA LEU A 182 -6.04 9.25 8.53
C LEU A 182 -5.74 9.10 7.03
N ALA A 183 -5.51 7.87 6.57
CA ALA A 183 -5.30 7.58 5.15
C ALA A 183 -6.54 7.90 4.29
N CYS A 184 -7.74 7.53 4.76
CA CYS A 184 -8.99 7.87 4.07
C CYS A 184 -9.19 9.38 3.99
N LEU A 185 -8.98 10.11 5.09
CA LEU A 185 -9.08 11.57 5.09
C LEU A 185 -8.05 12.25 4.18
N GLN A 186 -6.87 11.64 4.01
CA GLN A 186 -5.80 12.19 3.18
C GLN A 186 -6.02 11.93 1.68
N TYR A 187 -6.52 10.76 1.31
CA TYR A 187 -6.47 10.28 -0.07
C TYR A 187 -7.84 9.99 -0.69
N ASP A 188 -8.86 9.67 0.11
CA ASP A 188 -10.19 9.34 -0.41
C ASP A 188 -11.07 10.58 -0.41
N ALA A 189 -11.57 10.96 -1.59
CA ALA A 189 -12.49 12.08 -1.73
C ALA A 189 -13.76 11.86 -0.89
N THR A 190 -14.31 12.93 -0.32
CA THR A 190 -15.54 12.93 0.51
C THR A 190 -15.46 12.17 1.84
N SER A 191 -14.32 11.57 2.19
CA SER A 191 -14.15 10.78 3.42
C SER A 191 -14.50 11.53 4.70
N GLY A 192 -14.27 12.85 4.73
CA GLY A 192 -14.59 13.73 5.85
C GLY A 192 -16.04 14.23 5.92
N ALA A 193 -16.92 13.84 4.99
CA ALA A 193 -18.28 14.36 4.92
C ALA A 193 -19.18 13.87 6.06
N SER A 194 -18.94 12.64 6.56
CA SER A 194 -19.63 12.07 7.72
C SER A 194 -18.88 10.89 8.34
N GLU A 195 -19.13 10.57 9.62
CA GLU A 195 -18.57 9.35 10.24
C GLU A 195 -19.14 8.08 9.60
N ALA A 196 -20.38 8.11 9.12
CA ALA A 196 -20.96 6.99 8.37
C ALA A 196 -20.22 6.73 7.04
N GLN A 197 -19.83 7.79 6.32
CA GLN A 197 -19.01 7.69 5.11
C GLN A 197 -17.62 7.14 5.45
N LEU A 198 -16.99 7.66 6.50
CA LEU A 198 -15.67 7.26 6.95
C LEU A 198 -15.65 5.78 7.39
N ALA A 199 -16.68 5.32 8.10
CA ALA A 199 -16.85 3.91 8.47
C ALA A 199 -16.89 2.98 7.26
N ARG A 200 -17.62 3.36 6.21
CA ARG A 200 -17.64 2.61 4.95
C ARG A 200 -16.27 2.57 4.28
N LEU A 201 -15.59 3.71 4.18
CA LEU A 201 -14.26 3.82 3.55
C LEU A 201 -13.16 3.14 4.37
N CYS A 202 -13.33 3.02 5.68
CA CYS A 202 -12.44 2.26 6.53
C CYS A 202 -12.85 0.78 6.62
N GLY A 203 -13.95 0.34 6.01
CA GLY A 203 -14.44 -1.04 6.17
C GLY A 203 -14.66 -1.44 7.64
N ALA A 204 -15.16 -0.51 8.46
CA ALA A 204 -15.34 -0.67 9.90
C ALA A 204 -16.75 -0.27 10.36
N THR A 205 -17.12 -0.62 11.60
CA THR A 205 -18.41 -0.20 12.16
C THR A 205 -18.40 1.28 12.52
N ARG A 206 -19.58 1.93 12.50
CA ARG A 206 -19.69 3.35 12.90
C ARG A 206 -19.20 3.59 14.32
N LYS A 207 -19.53 2.69 15.26
CA LYS A 207 -19.07 2.77 16.65
C LYS A 207 -17.54 2.73 16.76
N ALA A 208 -16.89 1.80 16.06
CA ALA A 208 -15.43 1.70 16.07
C ALA A 208 -14.76 2.93 15.44
N VAL A 209 -15.35 3.50 14.38
CA VAL A 209 -14.86 4.75 13.80
C VAL A 209 -15.06 5.92 14.74
N HIS A 210 -16.20 6.02 15.41
CA HIS A 210 -16.47 7.05 16.40
C HIS A 210 -15.42 7.03 17.53
N GLU A 211 -15.20 5.88 18.17
CA GLU A 211 -14.20 5.72 19.24
C GLU A 211 -12.77 6.02 18.76
N ALA A 212 -12.42 5.57 17.54
CA ALA A 212 -11.12 5.84 16.95
C ALA A 212 -10.94 7.33 16.60
N ALA A 213 -12.01 7.99 16.14
CA ALA A 213 -12.01 9.40 15.80
C ALA A 213 -11.93 10.27 17.06
N ASP A 214 -12.67 9.95 18.13
CA ASP A 214 -12.54 10.60 19.44
C ASP A 214 -11.06 10.60 19.90
N HIS A 215 -10.39 9.44 19.82
CA HIS A 215 -8.97 9.34 20.19
C HIS A 215 -8.07 10.17 19.27
N LEU A 216 -8.33 10.19 17.96
CA LEU A 216 -7.54 11.00 17.01
C LEU A 216 -7.74 12.51 17.23
N GLU A 217 -8.93 12.93 17.64
CA GLU A 217 -9.23 14.31 18.01
C GLU A 217 -8.48 14.70 19.29
N LEU A 218 -8.48 13.85 20.32
CA LEU A 218 -7.69 14.04 21.55
C LEU A 218 -6.18 14.13 21.27
N CYS A 219 -5.68 13.37 20.30
CA CYS A 219 -4.29 13.44 19.86
C CYS A 219 -3.98 14.67 18.99
N GLY A 220 -4.97 15.53 18.72
CA GLY A 220 -4.80 16.68 17.85
C GLY A 220 -4.47 16.32 16.40
N MET A 221 -4.97 15.17 15.91
CA MET A 221 -4.73 14.73 14.54
C MET A 221 -5.88 15.07 13.58
N ILE A 222 -7.09 15.19 14.11
CA ILE A 222 -8.28 15.56 13.34
C ILE A 222 -9.08 16.65 14.07
N ASP A 223 -9.93 17.33 13.31
CA ASP A 223 -10.99 18.19 13.80
C ASP A 223 -12.34 17.50 13.53
N ARG A 224 -13.23 17.51 14.53
CA ARG A 224 -14.60 17.02 14.39
C ARG A 224 -15.58 18.14 14.64
N THR A 225 -16.52 18.30 13.72
CA THR A 225 -17.59 19.30 13.83
C THR A 225 -18.94 18.62 13.65
N ARG A 226 -19.94 19.03 14.43
CA ARG A 226 -21.28 18.45 14.39
C ARG A 226 -22.29 19.45 13.83
N PRO A 227 -22.41 19.59 12.50
CA PRO A 227 -23.36 20.51 11.86
C PRO A 227 -24.81 20.00 11.91
N GLY A 228 -25.09 18.84 12.52
CA GLY A 228 -26.41 18.23 12.61
C GLY A 228 -26.42 16.92 13.40
N ARG A 229 -27.03 15.86 12.86
CA ARG A 229 -27.08 14.54 13.51
C ARG A 229 -25.81 13.69 13.35
N ASP A 230 -24.86 14.12 12.52
CA ASP A 230 -23.63 13.40 12.20
C ASP A 230 -22.39 14.32 12.35
N TYR A 231 -21.20 13.73 12.44
CA TYR A 231 -19.93 14.43 12.56
C TYR A 231 -19.23 14.55 11.20
N LYS A 232 -18.84 15.77 10.84
CA LYS A 232 -17.84 16.02 9.79
C LYS A 232 -16.45 15.90 10.41
N VAL A 233 -15.54 15.29 9.68
CA VAL A 233 -14.18 14.98 10.14
C VAL A 233 -13.17 15.54 9.16
N ALA A 234 -12.15 16.25 9.64
CA ALA A 234 -11.09 16.80 8.79
C ALA A 234 -9.70 16.55 9.41
N LEU A 235 -8.68 16.40 8.58
CA LEU A 235 -7.29 16.38 9.04
C LEU A 235 -6.86 17.77 9.51
N LYS A 236 -6.16 17.85 10.66
CA LYS A 236 -5.54 19.12 11.07
C LYS A 236 -4.43 19.50 10.09
N ARG A 237 -4.38 20.79 9.72
CA ARG A 237 -3.43 21.32 8.72
C ARG A 237 -1.96 21.03 9.02
N ALA A 238 -1.58 20.90 10.30
CA ALA A 238 -0.22 20.52 10.69
C ALA A 238 0.20 19.13 10.17
N LEU A 239 -0.75 18.22 10.01
CA LEU A 239 -0.54 16.90 9.40
C LEU A 239 -0.61 16.94 7.87
N CYS A 240 -1.34 17.91 7.30
CA CYS A 240 -1.35 18.16 5.85
C CYS A 240 -0.04 18.81 5.35
N ALA A 241 0.58 19.68 6.15
CA ALA A 241 1.79 20.45 5.82
C ALA A 241 3.07 19.60 5.66
N ALA A 242 3.02 18.30 6.02
CA ALA A 242 4.05 17.32 5.69
C ALA A 242 4.14 17.00 4.18
N GLN A 243 3.27 17.60 3.35
CA GLN A 243 3.41 17.62 1.90
C GLN A 243 3.95 18.99 1.47
N PRO A 244 5.12 19.07 0.81
CA PRO A 244 5.56 20.33 0.25
C PRO A 244 4.56 20.74 -0.83
N HIS A 245 3.74 21.75 -0.51
CA HIS A 245 2.92 22.44 -1.48
C HIS A 245 3.82 22.98 -2.58
N SER A 246 3.54 22.59 -3.83
CA SER A 246 4.03 23.29 -5.02
C SER A 246 3.41 24.68 -5.04
N GLY A 247 3.99 25.61 -4.29
CA GLY A 247 3.76 27.03 -4.46
C GLY A 247 4.52 27.52 -5.67
N SER A 248 3.83 27.69 -6.79
CA SER A 248 4.26 28.53 -7.89
C SER A 248 4.52 29.95 -7.36
N ARG A 249 5.78 30.29 -7.10
CA ARG A 249 6.20 31.69 -7.07
C ARG A 249 6.40 32.12 -8.51
N SER A 250 5.40 32.83 -9.02
CA SER A 250 5.56 33.77 -10.12
C SER A 250 6.72 34.70 -9.77
N PHE A 251 7.84 34.58 -10.46
CA PHE A 251 8.82 35.65 -10.52
C PHE A 251 8.38 36.59 -11.65
N ALA A 252 7.75 37.68 -11.25
CA ALA A 252 7.73 38.90 -12.03
C ALA A 252 8.92 39.74 -11.56
N SER A 253 9.88 39.96 -12.45
CA SER A 253 10.69 41.16 -12.67
C SER A 253 11.69 40.85 -13.77
#